data_AF-A0A7K9DMK7-F1
#
_entry.id   AF-A0A7K9DMK7-F1
#
_cell.length_a   1.000
_cell.length_b   1.000
_cell.length_c   1.000
_cell.angle_alpha   90.00
_cell.angle_beta   90.00
_cell.angle_gamma   90.00
#
_symmetry.space_group_name_H-M   'P 1'
#
loop_
_entity.id
_entity.type
_entity.pdbx_description
1 polymer ?
#
loop_
_entity_poly.entity_id
_entity_poly.type
_entity_poly.pdbx_seq_one_letter_code
_entity_poly.pdbx_strand_id
1 'polypeptide(L)'
;QRFRFCGDLACPDWVLAEISTLAKISSVKLKLICAQVLRDLLGESMEYEKILKLTSDAKLESGDVKATIAVLGFILSSAAKHNVDSESLSSELQQLGLPKEHASGLCRSYEEKQSCLQDRLRACSLRLSRLGSVGWRVDYTLSSSELREVNEPLVHLTFNLRDGQRGGTATVPVTLSADKFRVLLAGEARGGAGRDAAAAAAPPRPPLFALELKQAQALMNTLL
;
A
#
# COMPACT_ATOMS: atom_id res chain seq x y z
N GLN A 1 -1.41 -25.25 5.25
CA GLN A 1 0.02 -25.05 4.93
C GLN A 1 0.26 -23.55 4.73
N ARG A 2 1.42 -23.02 5.12
CA ARG A 2 1.76 -21.59 4.98
C ARG A 2 2.55 -21.41 3.69
N PHE A 3 2.20 -20.42 2.87
CA PHE A 3 2.83 -20.16 1.57
C PHE A 3 3.58 -18.82 1.61
N ARG A 4 4.85 -18.78 1.18
CA ARG A 4 5.62 -17.54 1.14
C ARG A 4 5.06 -16.56 0.12
N PHE A 5 4.46 -17.02 -0.99
CA PHE A 5 3.81 -16.11 -1.94
C PHE A 5 2.59 -15.40 -1.32
N CYS A 6 2.01 -15.95 -0.25
CA CYS A 6 0.95 -15.33 0.56
C CYS A 6 1.49 -14.58 1.80
N GLY A 7 2.80 -14.41 1.96
CA GLY A 7 3.38 -13.78 3.16
C GLY A 7 3.27 -14.66 4.41
N ASP A 8 3.51 -15.96 4.26
CA ASP A 8 3.38 -16.98 5.32
C ASP A 8 1.94 -17.15 5.85
N LEU A 9 0.95 -16.76 5.05
CA LEU A 9 -0.46 -16.98 5.32
C LEU A 9 -0.98 -18.21 4.56
N ALA A 10 -2.16 -18.68 4.95
CA ALA A 10 -2.88 -19.69 4.19
C ALA A 10 -3.32 -19.12 2.84
N CYS A 11 -3.28 -19.96 1.80
CA CYS A 11 -3.85 -19.60 0.50
C CYS A 11 -5.39 -19.47 0.66
N PRO A 12 -6.01 -18.42 0.14
CA PRO A 12 -7.46 -18.25 0.28
C PRO A 12 -8.23 -19.33 -0.47
N ASP A 13 -9.37 -19.76 0.09
CA ASP A 13 -10.14 -20.91 -0.39
C ASP A 13 -10.60 -20.79 -1.84
N TRP A 14 -10.92 -19.57 -2.28
CA TRP A 14 -11.30 -19.30 -3.67
C TRP A 14 -10.15 -19.57 -4.66
N VAL A 15 -8.90 -19.35 -4.27
CA VAL A 15 -7.74 -19.72 -5.10
C VAL A 15 -7.62 -21.24 -5.16
N LEU A 16 -7.73 -21.91 -4.01
CA LEU A 16 -7.61 -23.36 -3.92
C LEU A 16 -8.64 -24.10 -4.78
N ALA A 17 -9.89 -23.64 -4.78
CA ALA A 17 -10.95 -24.22 -5.61
C ALA A 17 -10.58 -24.22 -7.10
N GLU A 18 -9.93 -23.14 -7.55
CA GLU A 18 -9.61 -22.89 -8.96
C GLU A 18 -8.26 -23.45 -9.42
N ILE A 19 -7.39 -23.91 -8.50
CA ILE A 19 -6.18 -24.65 -8.87
C ILE A 19 -6.52 -25.89 -9.70
N SER A 20 -7.62 -26.56 -9.38
CA SER A 20 -8.10 -27.71 -10.13
C SER A 20 -8.51 -27.35 -11.57
N THR A 21 -9.05 -26.15 -11.77
CA THR A 21 -9.42 -25.59 -13.08
C THR A 21 -8.18 -25.26 -13.91
N LEU A 22 -7.16 -24.66 -13.28
CA LEU A 22 -5.86 -24.37 -13.90
C LEU A 22 -5.14 -25.63 -14.39
N ALA A 23 -5.23 -26.73 -13.62
CA ALA A 23 -4.61 -28.01 -13.98
C ALA A 23 -5.27 -28.69 -15.20
N LYS A 24 -6.53 -28.37 -15.52
CA LYS A 24 -7.23 -28.89 -16.71
C LYS A 24 -6.79 -28.22 -18.00
N ILE A 25 -6.25 -27.00 -17.93
CA ILE A 25 -5.76 -26.24 -19.08
C ILE A 25 -4.38 -26.78 -19.46
N SER A 26 -4.09 -27.01 -20.75
CA SER A 26 -2.75 -27.44 -21.20
C SER A 26 -1.65 -26.45 -20.79
N SER A 27 -0.43 -26.93 -20.54
CA SER A 27 0.70 -26.10 -20.10
C SER A 27 1.05 -24.98 -21.09
N VAL A 28 0.91 -25.22 -22.39
CA VAL A 28 1.13 -24.23 -23.45
C VAL A 28 0.12 -23.08 -23.37
N LYS A 29 -1.17 -23.41 -23.26
CA LYS A 29 -2.24 -22.41 -23.13
C LYS A 29 -2.11 -21.62 -21.84
N LEU A 30 -1.79 -22.28 -20.73
CA LEU A 30 -1.60 -21.62 -19.45
C LEU A 30 -0.45 -20.59 -19.50
N LYS A 31 0.65 -20.90 -20.19
CA LYS A 31 1.73 -19.92 -20.43
C LYS A 31 1.25 -18.70 -21.21
N LEU A 32 0.45 -18.89 -22.25
CA LEU A 32 -0.10 -17.77 -23.04
C LEU A 32 -1.04 -16.89 -22.21
N ILE A 33 -1.89 -17.49 -21.38
CA ILE A 33 -2.77 -16.76 -20.46
C ILE A 33 -1.93 -16.02 -19.41
N CYS A 34 -0.92 -16.68 -18.84
CA CYS A 34 -0.01 -16.06 -17.87
C CYS A 34 0.70 -14.84 -18.45
N ALA A 35 1.26 -14.95 -19.66
CA ALA A 35 1.87 -13.82 -20.35
C ALA A 35 0.89 -12.66 -20.55
N GLN A 36 -0.38 -12.99 -20.81
CA GLN A 36 -1.41 -12.00 -21.03
C GLN A 36 -1.87 -11.31 -19.73
N VAL A 37 -1.98 -12.07 -18.65
CA VAL A 37 -2.24 -11.53 -17.30
C VAL A 37 -1.07 -10.67 -16.82
N LEU A 38 0.18 -11.05 -17.13
CA LEU A 38 1.34 -10.22 -16.82
C LEU A 38 1.30 -8.87 -17.54
N ARG A 39 0.89 -8.85 -18.82
CA ARG A 39 0.68 -7.60 -19.56
C ARG A 39 -0.39 -6.72 -18.91
N ASP A 40 -1.51 -7.30 -18.53
CA ASP A 40 -2.59 -6.60 -17.81
C ASP A 40 -2.10 -5.99 -16.49
N LEU A 41 -1.35 -6.76 -15.69
CA LEU A 41 -0.76 -6.29 -14.43
C LEU A 41 0.26 -5.17 -14.62
N LEU A 42 0.97 -5.14 -15.75
CA LEU A 42 1.88 -4.05 -16.12
C LEU A 42 1.15 -2.81 -16.66
N GLY A 43 -0.17 -2.89 -16.85
CA GLY A 43 -1.04 -1.83 -17.34
C GLY A 43 -1.14 -1.75 -18.86
N GLU A 44 -0.77 -2.81 -19.57
CA GLU A 44 -1.02 -2.96 -21.00
C GLU A 44 -2.43 -3.53 -21.23
N SER A 45 -3.00 -3.33 -22.43
CA SER A 45 -4.35 -3.80 -22.74
C SER A 45 -4.42 -5.33 -22.84
N MET A 46 -5.29 -5.93 -22.03
CA MET A 46 -5.58 -7.36 -22.09
C MET A 46 -6.63 -7.70 -23.15
N GLU A 47 -6.24 -8.54 -24.11
CA GLU A 47 -7.13 -9.11 -25.13
C GLU A 47 -7.90 -10.31 -24.59
N TYR A 48 -8.99 -10.03 -23.87
CA TYR A 48 -9.86 -11.05 -23.26
C TYR A 48 -10.45 -12.03 -24.30
N GLU A 49 -10.77 -11.55 -25.51
CA GLU A 49 -11.36 -12.38 -26.57
C GLU A 49 -10.40 -13.47 -27.07
N LYS A 50 -9.10 -13.17 -27.12
CA LYS A 50 -8.06 -14.16 -27.46
C LYS A 50 -7.92 -15.22 -26.37
N ILE A 51 -7.97 -14.82 -25.09
CA ILE A 51 -7.96 -15.76 -23.97
C ILE A 51 -9.18 -16.68 -24.07
N LEU A 52 -10.37 -16.13 -24.31
CA LEU A 52 -11.60 -16.91 -24.39
C LEU A 52 -11.56 -17.95 -25.53
N LYS A 53 -10.96 -17.61 -26.68
CA LYS A 53 -10.70 -18.54 -27.79
C LYS A 53 -9.66 -19.61 -27.45
N LEU A 54 -8.62 -19.29 -26.68
CA LEU A 54 -7.62 -20.28 -26.27
C LEU A 54 -8.21 -21.31 -25.29
N THR A 55 -9.18 -20.88 -24.49
CA THR A 55 -9.77 -21.69 -23.43
C THR A 55 -11.04 -22.47 -23.87
N SER A 56 -11.55 -22.22 -25.08
CA SER A 56 -12.76 -22.90 -25.59
C SER A 56 -12.61 -24.42 -25.66
N ASP A 57 -11.41 -24.93 -25.98
CA ASP A 57 -11.19 -26.39 -26.07
C ASP A 57 -11.18 -27.07 -24.68
N ALA A 58 -11.03 -26.32 -23.60
CA ALA A 58 -10.97 -26.85 -22.24
C ALA A 58 -12.37 -26.98 -21.59
N LYS A 59 -13.45 -26.70 -22.33
CA LYS A 59 -14.84 -26.63 -21.83
C LYS A 59 -15.02 -25.66 -20.65
N LEU A 60 -14.20 -24.61 -20.58
CA LEU A 60 -14.29 -23.61 -19.54
C LEU A 60 -15.31 -22.54 -19.93
N GLU A 61 -16.21 -22.21 -19.00
CA GLU A 61 -17.17 -21.15 -19.20
C GLU A 61 -16.49 -19.77 -19.07
N SER A 62 -17.19 -18.72 -19.49
CA SER A 62 -16.68 -17.35 -19.32
C SER A 62 -16.41 -16.99 -17.86
N GLY A 63 -17.09 -17.65 -16.90
CA GLY A 63 -16.82 -17.55 -15.46
C GLY A 63 -15.45 -18.15 -15.10
N ASP A 64 -15.18 -19.37 -15.52
CA ASP A 64 -13.91 -20.08 -15.26
C ASP A 64 -12.71 -19.36 -15.86
N VAL A 65 -12.88 -18.74 -17.04
CA VAL A 65 -11.82 -17.94 -17.67
C VAL A 65 -11.47 -16.72 -16.80
N LYS A 66 -12.47 -16.02 -16.25
CA LYS A 66 -12.25 -14.89 -15.35
C LYS A 66 -11.63 -15.34 -14.03
N ALA A 67 -12.08 -16.48 -13.49
CA ALA A 67 -11.51 -17.07 -12.29
C ALA A 67 -10.03 -17.42 -12.50
N THR A 68 -9.70 -18.05 -13.64
CA THR A 68 -8.32 -18.37 -14.05
C THR A 68 -7.45 -17.11 -14.10
N ILE A 69 -7.93 -16.04 -14.75
CA ILE A 69 -7.24 -14.74 -14.82
C ILE A 69 -7.04 -14.17 -13.42
N ALA A 70 -8.06 -14.18 -12.57
CA ALA A 70 -8.00 -13.64 -11.22
C ALA A 70 -7.01 -14.41 -10.34
N VAL A 71 -6.99 -15.73 -10.43
CA VAL A 71 -6.04 -16.58 -9.68
C VAL A 71 -4.61 -16.35 -10.15
N LEU A 72 -4.36 -16.37 -11.46
CA LEU A 72 -3.03 -16.07 -12.00
C LEU A 72 -2.57 -14.67 -11.61
N GLY A 73 -3.46 -13.69 -11.71
CA GLY A 73 -3.19 -12.31 -11.34
C GLY A 73 -2.84 -12.18 -9.86
N PHE A 74 -3.59 -12.88 -9.00
CA PHE A 74 -3.35 -12.93 -7.56
C PHE A 74 -2.03 -13.61 -7.21
N ILE A 75 -1.73 -14.79 -7.78
CA ILE A 75 -0.49 -15.52 -7.55
C ILE A 75 0.72 -14.66 -7.93
N LEU A 76 0.73 -14.12 -9.16
CA LEU A 76 1.84 -13.32 -9.68
C LEU A 76 2.03 -12.02 -8.89
N SER A 77 0.94 -11.32 -8.58
CA SER A 77 0.99 -10.10 -7.78
C SER A 77 1.46 -10.38 -6.35
N SER A 78 1.00 -11.47 -5.74
CA SER A 78 1.35 -11.79 -4.36
C SER A 78 2.80 -12.30 -4.25
N ALA A 79 3.27 -13.09 -5.22
CA ALA A 79 4.67 -13.47 -5.34
C ALA A 79 5.59 -12.25 -5.46
N ALA A 80 5.22 -11.28 -6.32
CA ALA A 80 6.01 -10.06 -6.49
C ALA A 80 6.00 -9.17 -5.24
N LYS A 81 4.85 -9.06 -4.54
CA LYS A 81 4.74 -8.30 -3.28
C LYS A 81 5.65 -8.84 -2.18
N HIS A 82 5.75 -10.16 -2.06
CA HIS A 82 6.56 -10.82 -1.05
C HIS A 82 7.99 -11.14 -1.53
N ASN A 83 8.37 -10.68 -2.72
CA ASN A 83 9.68 -10.89 -3.33
C ASN A 83 10.11 -12.37 -3.32
N VAL A 84 9.19 -13.27 -3.69
CA VAL A 84 9.45 -14.71 -3.75
C VAL A 84 10.24 -15.04 -5.01
N ASP A 85 11.24 -15.90 -4.86
CA ASP A 85 12.05 -16.46 -5.94
C ASP A 85 11.27 -17.48 -6.79
N SER A 86 11.67 -17.63 -8.05
CA SER A 86 10.97 -18.49 -9.02
C SER A 86 11.00 -19.98 -8.62
N GLU A 87 12.04 -20.43 -7.92
CA GLU A 87 12.18 -21.81 -7.44
C GLU A 87 11.23 -22.12 -6.27
N SER A 88 11.16 -21.21 -5.28
CA SER A 88 10.21 -21.31 -4.17
C SER A 88 8.77 -21.19 -4.65
N LEU A 89 8.46 -20.27 -5.56
CA LEU A 89 7.12 -20.15 -6.15
C LEU A 89 6.74 -21.44 -6.89
N SER A 90 7.65 -22.03 -7.65
CA SER A 90 7.41 -23.30 -8.37
C SER A 90 7.09 -24.45 -7.41
N SER A 91 7.81 -24.51 -6.28
CA SER A 91 7.58 -25.53 -5.25
C SER A 91 6.23 -25.34 -4.55
N GLU A 92 5.84 -24.10 -4.27
CA GLU A 92 4.56 -23.76 -3.65
C GLU A 92 3.38 -24.04 -4.59
N LEU A 93 3.50 -23.73 -5.87
CA LEU A 93 2.48 -24.05 -6.87
C LEU A 93 2.30 -25.56 -7.04
N GLN A 94 3.38 -26.33 -6.98
CA GLN A 94 3.31 -27.79 -7.01
C GLN A 94 2.60 -28.35 -5.76
N GLN A 95 2.84 -27.78 -4.59
CA GLN A 95 2.14 -28.15 -3.36
C GLN A 95 0.64 -27.83 -3.41
N LEU A 96 0.25 -26.78 -4.13
CA LEU A 96 -1.16 -26.43 -4.36
C LEU A 96 -1.87 -27.42 -5.30
N GLY A 97 -1.13 -28.25 -6.03
CA GLY A 97 -1.68 -29.25 -6.97
C GLY A 97 -1.49 -28.91 -8.44
N LEU A 98 -0.71 -27.87 -8.78
CA LEU A 98 -0.33 -27.62 -10.18
C LEU A 98 0.71 -28.65 -10.64
N PRO A 99 0.57 -29.23 -11.85
CA PRO A 99 1.59 -30.10 -12.37
C PRO A 99 2.90 -29.33 -12.63
N LYS A 100 4.04 -30.01 -12.46
CA LYS A 100 5.40 -29.41 -12.52
C LYS A 100 5.65 -28.58 -13.79
N GLU A 101 5.09 -28.99 -14.91
CA GLU A 101 5.23 -28.28 -16.19
C GLU A 101 4.47 -26.95 -16.25
N HIS A 102 3.36 -26.84 -15.53
CA HIS A 102 2.58 -25.61 -15.41
C HIS A 102 3.28 -24.64 -14.48
N ALA A 103 3.73 -25.14 -13.32
CA ALA A 103 4.47 -24.36 -12.34
C ALA A 103 5.78 -23.80 -12.93
N SER A 104 6.58 -24.64 -13.60
CA SER A 104 7.84 -24.21 -14.22
C SER A 104 7.61 -23.15 -15.32
N GLY A 105 6.56 -23.31 -16.12
CA GLY A 105 6.18 -22.36 -17.15
C GLY A 105 5.76 -21.00 -16.63
N LEU A 106 4.95 -21.00 -15.57
CA LEU A 106 4.47 -19.79 -14.91
C LEU A 106 5.64 -19.05 -14.24
N CYS A 107 6.51 -19.78 -13.53
CA CYS A 107 7.64 -19.18 -12.81
C CYS A 107 8.67 -18.54 -13.74
N ARG A 108 8.94 -19.14 -14.91
CA ARG A 108 9.81 -18.50 -15.93
C ARG A 108 9.23 -17.18 -16.43
N SER A 109 7.93 -17.16 -16.72
CA SER A 109 7.23 -15.95 -17.19
C SER A 109 7.22 -14.85 -16.11
N TYR A 110 7.10 -15.26 -14.84
CA TYR A 110 7.18 -14.37 -13.70
C TYR A 110 8.59 -13.77 -13.53
N GLU A 111 9.64 -14.59 -13.57
CA GLU A 111 11.03 -14.15 -13.35
C GLU A 111 11.46 -13.06 -14.34
N GLU A 112 11.07 -13.17 -15.61
CA GLU A 112 11.35 -12.16 -16.64
C GLU A 112 10.69 -10.80 -16.37
N LYS A 113 9.51 -10.79 -15.72
CA LYS A 113 8.69 -9.59 -15.49
C LYS A 113 8.63 -9.16 -14.04
N GLN A 114 9.31 -9.85 -13.14
CA GLN A 114 9.24 -9.63 -11.69
C GLN A 114 9.63 -8.20 -11.31
N SER A 115 10.74 -7.68 -11.87
CA SER A 115 11.22 -6.32 -11.60
C SER A 115 10.21 -5.26 -12.05
N CYS A 116 9.74 -5.34 -13.29
CA CYS A 116 8.73 -4.43 -13.83
C CYS A 116 7.42 -4.49 -13.03
N LEU A 117 7.00 -5.68 -12.61
CA LEU A 117 5.77 -5.87 -11.85
C LEU A 117 5.91 -5.31 -10.43
N GLN A 118 7.07 -5.48 -9.79
CA GLN A 118 7.37 -4.82 -8.52
C GLN A 118 7.38 -3.30 -8.64
N ASP A 119 7.99 -2.75 -9.69
CA ASP A 119 8.01 -1.31 -9.91
C ASP A 119 6.63 -0.75 -10.19
N ARG A 120 5.80 -1.47 -10.96
CA ARG A 120 4.39 -1.12 -11.16
C ARG A 120 3.61 -1.20 -9.86
N LEU A 121 3.78 -2.26 -9.07
CA LEU A 121 3.14 -2.40 -7.77
C LEU A 121 3.61 -1.30 -6.80
N ARG A 122 4.88 -0.89 -6.83
CA ARG A 122 5.40 0.26 -6.06
C ARG A 122 4.78 1.58 -6.53
N ALA A 123 4.62 1.75 -7.85
CA ALA A 123 4.00 2.93 -8.45
C ALA A 123 2.48 2.96 -8.23
N CYS A 124 1.80 1.82 -8.11
CA CYS A 124 0.38 1.71 -7.78
C CYS A 124 0.14 1.61 -6.26
N SER A 125 1.18 1.36 -5.47
CA SER A 125 1.10 1.33 -4.02
C SER A 125 0.74 2.73 -3.54
N LEU A 126 -0.31 2.82 -2.73
CA LEU A 126 -0.76 4.04 -2.09
C LEU A 126 0.34 4.51 -1.12
N ARG A 127 1.27 5.33 -1.62
CA ARG A 127 2.20 6.03 -0.76
C ARG A 127 1.41 7.10 -0.03
N LEU A 128 1.12 6.85 1.24
CA LEU A 128 0.56 7.84 2.16
C LEU A 128 1.34 9.15 2.01
N SER A 129 0.61 10.26 1.83
CA SER A 129 1.20 11.60 1.84
C SER A 129 1.97 11.77 3.15
N ARG A 130 3.25 12.14 3.05
CA ARG A 130 4.11 12.31 4.22
C ARG A 130 4.13 13.76 4.63
N LEU A 131 3.92 14.05 5.91
CA LEU A 131 4.10 15.41 6.42
C LEU A 131 5.55 15.85 6.22
N GLY A 132 5.75 16.92 5.45
CA GLY A 132 7.05 17.49 5.12
C GLY A 132 7.47 18.53 6.16
N SER A 133 6.66 19.57 6.31
CA SER A 133 6.87 20.62 7.32
C SER A 133 5.54 21.12 7.87
N VAL A 134 5.59 21.81 9.01
CA VAL A 134 4.44 22.49 9.59
C VAL A 134 4.84 23.93 9.83
N GLY A 135 4.07 24.86 9.29
CA GLY A 135 4.12 26.26 9.70
C GLY A 135 3.05 26.50 10.75
N TRP A 136 3.30 27.39 11.70
CA TRP A 136 2.32 27.75 12.70
C TRP A 136 2.31 29.26 12.97
N ARG A 137 1.18 29.77 13.44
CA ARG A 137 0.97 31.14 13.90
C ARG A 137 -0.05 31.10 15.04
N VAL A 138 0.14 31.97 16.03
CA VAL A 138 -0.85 32.20 17.09
C VAL A 138 -1.33 33.64 16.94
N ASP A 139 -2.63 33.80 16.78
CA ASP A 139 -3.32 35.08 16.77
C ASP A 139 -4.08 35.25 18.08
N TYR A 140 -4.04 36.46 18.66
CA TYR A 140 -4.70 36.77 19.93
C TYR A 140 -5.74 37.86 19.70
N THR A 141 -7.01 37.53 19.89
CA THR A 141 -8.09 38.50 19.70
C THR A 141 -8.38 39.21 21.02
N LEU A 142 -7.97 40.47 21.11
CA LEU A 142 -8.13 41.29 22.33
C LEU A 142 -9.60 41.74 22.53
N SER A 143 -10.31 42.09 21.46
CA SER A 143 -11.68 42.60 21.51
C SER A 143 -12.43 42.28 20.21
N SER A 144 -13.75 42.12 20.27
CA SER A 144 -14.63 41.88 19.12
C SER A 144 -15.71 42.97 19.05
N SER A 145 -16.35 43.14 17.90
CA SER A 145 -17.45 44.10 17.71
C SER A 145 -18.63 43.87 18.69
N GLU A 146 -18.80 42.64 19.17
CA GLU A 146 -19.87 42.24 20.09
C GLU A 146 -19.41 42.13 21.58
N LEU A 147 -18.09 42.04 21.84
CA LEU A 147 -17.55 41.77 23.18
C LEU A 147 -16.30 42.61 23.46
N ARG A 148 -16.35 43.36 24.57
CA ARG A 148 -15.33 44.36 24.96
C ARG A 148 -13.97 43.73 25.28
N GLU A 149 -13.93 42.51 25.81
CA GLU A 149 -12.72 41.71 26.04
C GLU A 149 -13.02 40.25 25.67
N VAL A 150 -12.23 39.68 24.74
CA VAL A 150 -12.39 38.28 24.29
C VAL A 150 -11.23 37.42 24.79
N ASN A 151 -9.99 37.93 24.70
CA ASN A 151 -8.78 37.32 25.25
C ASN A 151 -8.58 35.85 24.81
N GLU A 152 -9.00 35.50 23.60
CA GLU A 152 -8.97 34.11 23.12
C GLU A 152 -7.79 33.89 22.14
N PRO A 153 -6.85 32.99 22.48
CA PRO A 153 -5.78 32.59 21.58
C PRO A 153 -6.27 31.60 20.52
N LEU A 154 -6.02 31.94 19.26
CA LEU A 154 -6.34 31.13 18.08
C LEU A 154 -5.05 30.63 17.42
N VAL A 155 -4.98 29.33 17.17
CA VAL A 155 -3.79 28.67 16.60
C VAL A 155 -4.06 28.33 15.14
N HIS A 156 -3.25 28.87 14.25
CA HIS A 156 -3.23 28.53 12.84
C HIS A 156 -2.07 27.57 12.57
N LEU A 157 -2.38 26.36 12.12
CA LEU A 157 -1.42 25.36 11.67
C LEU A 157 -1.51 25.21 10.15
N THR A 158 -0.36 25.09 9.50
CA THR A 158 -0.25 24.91 8.05
C THR A 158 0.60 23.68 7.80
N PHE A 159 -0.04 22.56 7.48
CA PHE A 159 0.63 21.29 7.21
C PHE A 159 1.06 21.22 5.74
N ASN A 160 2.36 21.16 5.48
CA ASN A 160 2.90 20.93 4.15
C ASN A 160 3.13 19.44 3.95
N LEU A 161 2.22 18.79 3.22
CA LEU A 161 2.26 17.38 2.87
C LEU A 161 3.03 17.18 1.58
N ARG A 162 3.88 16.15 1.55
CA ARG A 162 4.56 15.67 0.35
C ARG A 162 3.77 14.47 -0.16
N ASP A 163 3.16 14.61 -1.32
CA ASP A 163 2.48 13.49 -1.96
C ASP A 163 3.52 12.45 -2.41
N GLY A 164 3.33 11.21 -1.97
CA GLY A 164 4.19 10.09 -2.33
C GLY A 164 4.02 9.63 -3.78
N GLN A 165 2.88 9.95 -4.41
CA GLN A 165 2.52 9.55 -5.78
C GLN A 165 3.00 10.54 -6.86
N ARG A 166 2.87 11.85 -6.64
CA ARG A 166 3.11 12.86 -7.71
C ARG A 166 4.28 13.82 -7.48
N GLY A 167 5.01 13.72 -6.37
CA GLY A 167 6.06 14.69 -6.04
C GLY A 167 5.53 16.12 -5.81
N GLY A 168 4.21 16.31 -5.81
CA GLY A 168 3.56 17.55 -5.46
C GLY A 168 3.61 17.82 -3.96
N THR A 169 3.66 19.09 -3.59
CA THR A 169 3.48 19.52 -2.20
C THR A 169 2.06 20.06 -2.07
N ALA A 170 1.30 19.56 -1.09
CA ALA A 170 -0.03 20.03 -0.77
C ALA A 170 -0.01 20.70 0.61
N THR A 171 -0.62 21.88 0.71
CA THR A 171 -0.67 22.66 1.95
C THR A 171 -2.07 22.60 2.53
N VAL A 172 -2.19 22.17 3.79
CA VAL A 172 -3.46 22.04 4.50
C VAL A 172 -3.49 23.02 5.68
N PRO A 173 -4.22 24.15 5.57
CA PRO A 173 -4.42 25.07 6.68
C PRO A 173 -5.47 24.52 7.64
N VAL A 174 -5.21 24.63 8.94
CA VAL A 174 -6.09 24.21 10.03
C VAL A 174 -6.07 25.28 11.10
N THR A 175 -7.25 25.68 11.56
CA THR A 175 -7.41 26.64 12.65
C THR A 175 -7.96 25.91 13.88
N LEU A 176 -7.34 26.10 15.03
CA LEU A 176 -7.64 25.39 16.29
C LEU A 176 -7.69 26.40 17.44
N SER A 177 -8.55 26.15 18.42
CA SER A 177 -8.46 26.82 19.72
C SER A 177 -7.33 26.19 20.57
N ALA A 178 -6.92 26.89 21.63
CA ALA A 178 -5.91 26.40 22.57
C ALA A 178 -6.23 25.00 23.16
N ASP A 179 -7.49 24.75 23.54
CA ASP A 179 -7.90 23.45 24.09
C ASP A 179 -7.76 22.32 23.05
N LYS A 180 -8.20 22.56 21.80
CA LYS A 180 -8.09 21.58 20.72
C LYS A 180 -6.62 21.31 20.36
N PHE A 181 -5.78 22.34 20.42
CA PHE A 181 -4.34 22.20 20.21
C PHE A 181 -3.67 21.33 21.31
N ARG A 182 -4.06 21.50 22.58
CA ARG A 182 -3.58 20.64 23.68
C ARG A 182 -3.96 19.17 23.48
N VAL A 183 -5.18 18.90 23.00
CA VAL A 183 -5.62 17.52 22.68
C VAL A 183 -4.80 16.92 21.54
N LEU A 184 -4.53 17.69 20.48
CA LEU A 184 -3.67 17.26 19.36
C LEU A 184 -2.28 16.84 19.85
N LEU A 185 -1.64 17.67 20.68
CA LEU A 185 -0.34 17.39 21.30
C LEU A 185 -0.32 16.14 22.17
N ALA A 186 -1.38 15.93 22.96
CA ALA A 186 -1.51 14.76 23.82
C ALA A 186 -1.67 13.46 23.01
N GLY A 187 -2.34 13.52 21.86
CA GLY A 187 -2.45 12.41 20.91
C GLY A 187 -1.10 12.00 20.30
N GLU A 188 -0.30 12.97 19.88
CA GLU A 188 1.05 12.75 19.34
C GLU A 188 2.00 12.10 20.35
N ALA A 189 1.98 12.58 21.60
CA ALA A 189 2.83 12.04 22.66
C ALA A 189 2.55 10.56 22.95
N ARG A 190 1.30 10.12 22.80
CA ARG A 190 0.91 8.71 22.98
C ARG A 190 1.27 7.83 21.79
N GLY A 191 1.24 8.36 20.58
CA GLY A 191 1.62 7.64 19.36
C GLY A 191 3.13 7.37 19.22
N GLY A 192 3.97 8.26 19.76
CA GLY A 192 5.43 8.12 19.73
C GLY A 192 6.00 7.11 20.74
N ALA A 193 5.33 6.87 21.86
CA ALA A 193 5.83 6.00 22.93
C ALA A 193 5.80 4.49 22.60
N GLY A 194 5.12 4.08 21.52
CA GLY A 194 4.93 2.66 21.16
C GLY A 194 5.93 2.08 20.15
N ARG A 195 6.86 2.87 19.59
CA ARG A 195 7.76 2.42 18.50
C ARG A 195 9.24 2.30 18.86
N ASP A 196 9.70 2.85 19.96
CA ASP A 196 11.13 2.94 20.29
C ASP A 196 11.54 2.13 21.54
N ALA A 197 11.00 0.92 21.71
CA ALA A 197 11.45 0.00 22.78
C ALA A 197 12.59 -0.95 22.36
N ALA A 198 13.14 -0.83 21.15
CA ALA A 198 14.21 -1.72 20.67
C ALA A 198 15.26 -1.01 19.79
N ALA A 199 15.95 0.00 20.31
CA ALA A 199 17.30 0.37 19.87
C ALA A 199 17.92 1.36 20.86
N ALA A 200 18.84 0.85 21.69
CA ALA A 200 19.67 1.67 22.55
C ALA A 200 20.73 2.46 21.74
N ALA A 201 21.11 3.63 22.27
CA ALA A 201 22.28 4.44 21.92
C ALA A 201 22.18 5.42 20.72
N ALA A 202 21.19 6.31 20.72
CA ALA A 202 21.34 7.70 20.27
C ALA A 202 20.21 8.56 20.86
N PRO A 203 20.40 9.84 21.21
CA PRO A 203 19.27 10.69 21.56
C PRO A 203 18.36 10.80 20.32
N PRO A 204 17.06 10.44 20.40
CA PRO A 204 16.17 10.61 19.27
C PRO A 204 16.09 12.11 18.99
N ARG A 205 16.65 12.54 17.85
CA ARG A 205 16.35 13.87 17.32
C ARG A 205 14.83 13.93 17.21
N PRO A 206 14.15 14.84 17.90
CA PRO A 206 12.71 14.96 17.75
C PRO A 206 12.43 15.17 16.27
N PRO A 207 11.44 14.49 15.67
CA PRO A 207 11.01 14.85 14.32
C PRO A 207 10.74 16.35 14.34
N LEU A 208 11.25 17.09 13.36
CA LEU A 208 11.16 18.56 13.30
C LEU A 208 9.74 19.05 13.66
N PHE A 209 8.73 18.27 13.27
CA PHE A 209 7.33 18.40 13.66
C PHE A 209 7.04 18.52 15.18
N ALA A 210 7.61 17.65 16.00
CA ALA A 210 7.39 17.65 17.45
C ALA A 210 8.09 18.83 18.14
N LEU A 211 9.19 19.33 17.56
CA LEU A 211 9.88 20.51 18.08
C LEU A 211 9.07 21.79 17.79
N GLU A 212 8.57 21.94 16.56
CA GLU A 212 7.71 23.05 16.13
C GLU A 212 6.44 23.16 16.98
N LEU A 213 5.74 22.04 17.21
CA LEU A 213 4.51 22.03 18.02
C LEU A 213 4.78 22.35 19.50
N LYS A 214 5.90 21.88 20.06
CA LYS A 214 6.30 22.20 21.45
C LYS A 214 6.67 23.68 21.61
N GLN A 215 7.30 24.28 20.61
CA GLN A 215 7.60 25.72 20.59
C GLN A 215 6.31 26.54 20.54
N ALA A 216 5.34 26.15 19.70
CA ALA A 216 4.02 26.79 19.66
C ALA A 216 3.28 26.73 21.01
N GLN A 217 3.32 25.58 21.70
CA GLN A 217 2.73 25.45 23.04
C GLN A 217 3.42 26.35 24.07
N ALA A 218 4.75 26.44 24.04
CA ALA A 218 5.50 27.31 24.95
C ALA A 218 5.13 28.78 24.76
N LEU A 219 5.00 29.23 23.51
CA LEU A 219 4.60 30.61 23.20
C LEU A 219 3.15 30.89 23.60
N MET A 220 2.24 29.94 23.38
CA MET A 220 0.86 30.05 23.87
C MET A 220 0.78 30.15 25.40
N ASN A 221 1.59 29.37 26.13
CA ASN A 221 1.67 29.46 27.59
C ASN A 221 2.30 30.76 28.10
N THR A 222 3.02 31.49 27.25
CA THR A 222 3.60 32.79 27.60
C THR A 222 2.62 33.94 27.33
N LEU A 223 1.62 33.71 26.47
CA LEU A 223 0.57 34.66 26.10
C LEU A 223 -0.70 34.53 26.97
N LEU A 224 -0.83 33.45 27.73
CA LEU A 224 -1.89 33.17 28.71
C LEU A 224 -1.40 33.47 30.12
#